data_AF-A0A525IC71-F1
#
_entry.id   AF-A0A525IC71-F1
#
_cell.length_a   1.000
_cell.length_b   1.000
_cell.length_c   1.000
_cell.angle_alpha   90.00
_cell.angle_beta   90.00
_cell.angle_gamma   90.00
#
_symmetry.space_group_name_H-M   'P 1'
#
loop_
_entity.id
_entity.type
_entity.pdbx_description
1 polymer ?
#
loop_
_entity_poly.entity_id
_entity_poly.type
_entity_poly.pdbx_seq_one_letter_code
_entity_poly.pdbx_strand_id
1 'polypeptide(L)' 'QSLHRIEPASVREEVEAAGFVLDAESTMLANKDDPHSIKVFDPSIKGETDRFVYRFVKP' A
#
# COMPACT_ATOMS: atom_id res chain seq x y z
N GLN A 1 8.79 9.68 15.86
CA GLN A 1 8.75 8.23 15.55
C GLN A 1 8.14 8.10 14.17
N SER A 2 8.84 7.51 13.19
CA SER A 2 8.26 7.25 11.86
C SER A 2 7.30 6.06 11.94
N LEU A 3 6.17 6.12 11.23
CA LEU A 3 5.25 4.99 11.10
C LEU A 3 5.82 4.01 10.08
N HIS A 4 5.71 2.70 10.35
CA HIS A 4 6.05 1.67 9.37
C HIS A 4 4.86 1.48 8.41
N ARG A 5 4.67 2.46 7.52
CA ARG A 5 3.65 2.50 6.48
C ARG A 5 4.35 2.94 5.19
N ILE A 6 4.04 2.28 4.08
CA ILE A 6 4.65 2.57 2.79
C ILE A 6 3.64 3.33 1.93
N GLU A 7 4.10 4.40 1.30
CA GLU A 7 3.29 5.16 0.34
C GLU A 7 3.15 4.34 -0.95
N PRO A 8 1.92 4.17 -1.49
CA PRO A 8 1.71 3.38 -2.71
C PRO A 8 2.53 3.90 -3.90
N ALA A 9 2.65 5.22 -4.04
CA ALA A 9 3.41 5.86 -5.11
C ALA A 9 4.89 5.45 -5.10
N SER A 10 5.52 5.34 -3.92
CA SER A 10 6.92 4.92 -3.80
C SER A 10 7.11 3.47 -4.25
N VAL A 11 6.18 2.57 -3.93
CA VAL A 11 6.22 1.18 -4.43
C VAL A 11 6.10 1.16 -5.94
N ARG A 12 5.17 1.93 -6.51
CA ARG A 12 5.00 1.98 -7.95
C ARG A 12 6.27 2.47 -8.66
N GLU A 13 6.84 3.57 -8.21
CA GLU A 13 8.06 4.15 -8.78
C GLU A 13 9.23 3.16 -8.74
N GLU A 14 9.44 2.47 -7.61
CA GLU A 14 10.51 1.50 -7.45
C GLU A 14 10.32 0.28 -8.39
N VAL A 15 9.09 -0.23 -8.50
CA VAL A 15 8.79 -1.39 -9.34
C VAL A 15 8.87 -1.04 -10.84
N GLU A 16 8.40 0.14 -11.24
CA GLU A 16 8.54 0.63 -12.61
C GLU A 16 10.02 0.88 -12.97
N ALA A 17 10.82 1.43 -12.06
CA ALA A 17 12.27 1.61 -12.25
C ALA A 17 13.02 0.28 -12.40
N ALA A 18 12.50 -0.81 -11.83
CA ALA A 18 13.00 -2.16 -12.02
C ALA A 18 12.61 -2.79 -13.38
N GLY A 19 11.90 -2.06 -14.24
CA GLY A 19 11.54 -2.48 -15.60
C GLY A 19 10.24 -3.27 -15.70
N PHE A 20 9.40 -3.22 -14.67
CA PHE A 20 8.03 -3.73 -14.74
C PHE A 20 7.07 -2.62 -15.20
N VAL A 21 5.88 -3.01 -15.65
CA VAL A 21 4.80 -2.09 -16.01
C VAL A 21 3.59 -2.38 -15.11
N LEU A 22 2.98 -1.31 -14.58
CA LEU A 22 1.72 -1.43 -13.85
C LEU A 22 0.59 -1.84 -14.81
N ASP A 23 0.01 -3.00 -14.57
CA ASP A 23 -1.04 -3.59 -15.41
C ASP A 23 -2.43 -3.37 -14.82
N ALA A 24 -2.57 -3.47 -13.48
CA ALA A 24 -3.83 -3.22 -12.79
C ALA A 24 -3.63 -2.78 -11.34
N GLU A 25 -4.63 -2.08 -10.81
CA GLU A 25 -4.75 -1.75 -9.39
C GLU A 25 -6.15 -2.13 -8.87
N SER A 26 -6.27 -2.34 -7.56
CA SER A 26 -7.54 -2.68 -6.92
C SER A 26 -7.71 -1.95 -5.60
N THR A 27 -8.93 -1.48 -5.36
CA THR A 27 -9.36 -0.86 -4.10
C THR A 27 -10.03 -1.84 -3.13
N MET A 28 -9.98 -3.15 -3.42
CA MET A 28 -10.65 -4.17 -2.61
C MET A 28 -10.23 -4.19 -1.13
N LEU A 29 -9.00 -3.74 -0.83
CA LEU A 29 -8.47 -3.67 0.53
C LEU A 29 -8.34 -2.23 1.07
N ALA A 30 -8.88 -1.26 0.34
CA ALA A 30 -8.87 0.13 0.79
C ALA A 30 -9.81 0.32 1.98
N ASN A 31 -9.34 0.99 3.03
CA ASN A 31 -10.11 1.32 4.22
C ASN A 31 -10.04 2.81 4.54
N LYS A 32 -11.16 3.52 4.36
CA LYS A 32 -11.27 4.96 4.65
C LYS A 32 -11.28 5.28 6.14
N ASP A 33 -11.53 4.28 6.98
CA ASP A 33 -11.62 4.42 8.43
C ASP A 33 -10.25 4.20 9.12
N ASP A 34 -9.19 3.83 8.38
CA ASP A 34 -7.83 3.80 8.93
C ASP A 34 -7.29 5.23 9.11
N PRO A 35 -6.93 5.66 10.32
CA PRO A 35 -6.51 7.03 10.60
C PRO A 35 -5.11 7.37 10.06
N HIS A 36 -4.33 6.41 9.56
CA HIS A 36 -2.97 6.57 9.01
C HIS A 36 -1.91 7.20 9.95
N SER A 37 -2.30 7.54 11.18
CA SER A 37 -1.48 8.26 12.16
C SER A 37 -0.99 7.38 13.31
N ILE A 38 -1.39 6.11 13.32
CA ILE A 38 -0.98 5.12 14.31
C ILE A 38 -0.29 3.91 13.66
N LYS A 39 0.40 3.12 14.48
CA LYS A 39 1.10 1.91 14.04
C LYS A 39 0.09 0.90 13.51
N VAL A 40 0.42 0.23 12.41
CA VAL A 40 -0.42 -0.82 11.81
C VAL A 40 -0.68 -2.03 12.73
N PHE A 41 0.12 -2.19 13.79
CA PHE A 41 -0.06 -3.22 14.82
C PHE A 41 -0.86 -2.74 16.03
N ASP A 42 -1.34 -1.49 16.03
CA ASP A 42 -2.18 -0.98 17.11
C ASP A 42 -3.44 -1.87 17.23
N PRO A 43 -3.78 -2.34 18.45
CA PRO A 43 -4.94 -3.22 18.64
C PRO A 43 -6.26 -2.64 18.11
N SER A 44 -6.41 -1.32 18.06
CA SER A 44 -7.63 -0.64 17.59
C SER A 44 -7.89 -0.79 16.08
N ILE A 45 -6.87 -1.07 15.28
CA ILE A 45 -6.97 -1.18 13.81
C ILE A 45 -6.39 -2.49 13.27
N LYS A 46 -6.09 -3.46 14.15
CA LYS A 46 -5.44 -4.70 13.77
C LYS A 46 -6.31 -5.48 12.78
N GLY A 47 -5.81 -5.65 11.56
CA GLY A 47 -6.52 -6.34 10.46
C GLY A 47 -7.38 -5.42 9.59
N GLU A 48 -7.60 -4.18 10.03
CA GLU A 48 -8.45 -3.17 9.39
C GLU A 48 -7.61 -1.98 8.88
N THR A 49 -6.35 -2.22 8.52
CA THR A 49 -5.50 -1.16 7.96
C THR A 49 -5.84 -0.90 6.50
N ASP A 50 -5.70 0.35 6.06
CA ASP A 50 -5.76 0.70 4.65
C ASP A 50 -4.61 0.06 3.89
N ARG A 51 -4.94 -0.59 2.77
CA ARG A 51 -3.99 -1.36 1.96
C ARG A 51 -4.28 -1.11 0.49
N PHE A 52 -3.20 -1.02 -0.29
CA PHE A 52 -3.28 -0.96 -1.74
C PHE A 52 -2.88 -2.30 -2.36
N VAL A 53 -3.35 -2.54 -3.57
CA VAL A 53 -3.01 -3.72 -4.36
C VAL A 53 -2.64 -3.29 -5.76
N TYR A 54 -1.42 -3.64 -6.17
CA TYR A 54 -0.92 -3.45 -7.52
C TYR A 54 -0.56 -4.78 -8.16
N ARG A 55 -0.88 -4.92 -9.44
CA ARG A 55 -0.41 -6.01 -10.30
C ARG A 55 0.52 -5.42 -11.34
N PHE A 56 1.74 -5.96 -11.37
CA PHE A 56 2.76 -5.60 -12.33
C PHE A 56 3.03 -6.76 -13.27
N VAL A 57 3.40 -6.45 -14.50
CA VAL A 57 3.87 -7.42 -15.50
C VAL A 57 5.28 -7.05 -15.95
N LYS A 58 6.10 -8.05 -16.24
CA LYS A 58 7.37 -7.84 -16.91
C LYS A 58 7.14 -7.91 -18.42
N PRO A 59 7.46 -6.86 -19.18
CA PRO A 59 7.24 -6.82 -20.63
C PRO A 59 8.14 -7.81 -21.38
#